data_AF-A0A4U8YRZ6-F1
#
_entry.id   AF-A0A4U8YRZ6-F1
#
_cell.length_a   1.000
_cell.length_b   1.000
_cell.length_c   1.000
_cell.angle_alpha   90.00
_cell.angle_beta   90.00
_cell.angle_gamma   90.00
#
_symmetry.space_group_name_H-M   'P 1'
#
loop_
_entity.id
_entity.type
_entity.pdbx_description
1 polymer ?
#
loop_
_entity_poly.entity_id
_entity_poly.type
_entity_poly.pdbx_seq_one_letter_code
_entity_poly.pdbx_strand_id
1 'polypeptide(L)'
;MDTVDLEPTEDACDLILTDGVYDYHVLDPSGSADSEADVMRLASIREAEELIQTSMGCTGDTHDIQGFVARHHHGSAWISSDMTLRQQAAKLIVERDIAVYPRAMTNTAHGITANHVPTETLTNAFSMGSKLPDYGSATITYKIVEDRPGDILPGVRVNVTLTEDRHKELVSANDGKVILKNVKGKTSGLDLNTSGLFGATLDNTFAYVGMGTAPIEAEASDPGATRVHTRKKENARQSMRHMAHITEHKVAAGETFTSIARDNNTTFRDLAFFNWGTYDREKVLARMAHDVGCKTTPPDGRDLRFTGDESPGIVYIPTPLTISDLPTNTEHTIRVKKTGYDLTYMYKIDLNDPELKNDTVTLISDDNTWEYTLPLNDLQEVEEDWVRLTFPSPPKKKKYSLIHNPGGDKEALFIFESLPEDHLRYDVTKVLESDMFA
;
A
#
# COMPACT_ATOMS: atom_id res chain seq x y z
N MET A 1 29.30 -27.09 -15.32
CA MET A 1 27.98 -27.39 -14.72
C MET A 1 27.38 -28.41 -15.66
N ASP A 2 27.53 -29.67 -15.29
CA ASP A 2 27.06 -30.81 -16.09
C ASP A 2 25.54 -30.90 -15.95
N THR A 3 24.85 -30.94 -17.09
CA THR A 3 23.43 -31.22 -17.18
C THR A 3 23.20 -32.71 -16.96
N VAL A 4 22.52 -33.06 -15.88
CA VAL A 4 22.05 -34.42 -15.60
C VAL A 4 20.75 -34.61 -16.38
N ASP A 5 20.76 -35.48 -17.39
CA ASP A 5 19.54 -36.01 -18.00
C ASP A 5 18.93 -37.05 -17.04
N LEU A 6 17.73 -36.76 -16.53
CA LEU A 6 16.93 -37.71 -15.76
C LEU A 6 16.01 -38.44 -16.74
N GLU A 7 16.23 -39.75 -16.94
CA GLU A 7 15.23 -40.62 -17.57
C GLU A 7 14.03 -40.79 -16.63
N PRO A 8 12.79 -40.87 -17.15
CA PRO A 8 11.59 -40.92 -16.33
C PRO A 8 11.41 -42.32 -15.73
N THR A 9 11.78 -42.49 -14.47
CA THR A 9 11.31 -43.59 -13.63
C THR A 9 10.06 -43.16 -12.87
N GLU A 10 9.08 -44.06 -12.72
CA GLU A 10 7.79 -43.85 -12.04
C GLU A 10 7.94 -43.77 -10.51
N ASP A 11 8.81 -42.90 -10.02
CA ASP A 11 9.06 -42.77 -8.58
C ASP A 11 8.11 -41.72 -7.97
N ALA A 12 7.40 -42.09 -6.92
CA ALA A 12 6.49 -41.21 -6.21
C ALA A 12 7.27 -40.31 -5.25
N CYS A 13 6.92 -39.02 -5.13
CA CYS A 13 7.64 -38.09 -4.26
C CYS A 13 6.70 -37.42 -3.24
N ASP A 14 7.26 -37.02 -2.10
CA ASP A 14 6.56 -36.32 -1.02
C ASP A 14 7.35 -35.11 -0.51
N LEU A 15 6.65 -34.11 0.02
CA LEU A 15 7.24 -32.89 0.57
C LEU A 15 6.89 -32.77 2.06
N ILE A 16 7.89 -32.89 2.93
CA ILE A 16 7.72 -32.95 4.38
C ILE A 16 8.28 -31.66 5.00
N LEU A 17 7.47 -30.97 5.83
CA LEU A 17 7.93 -29.81 6.60
C LEU A 17 8.46 -30.27 7.96
N THR A 18 9.77 -30.22 8.16
CA THR A 18 10.42 -30.57 9.42
C THR A 18 11.19 -29.36 9.94
N ASP A 19 10.89 -28.93 11.17
CA ASP A 19 11.56 -27.79 11.85
C ASP A 19 11.62 -26.48 11.03
N GLY A 20 10.59 -26.21 10.21
CA GLY A 20 10.49 -24.99 9.41
C GLY A 20 11.27 -25.02 8.08
N VAL A 21 11.77 -26.18 7.68
CA VAL A 21 12.44 -26.42 6.40
C VAL A 21 11.66 -27.48 5.61
N TYR A 22 11.46 -27.24 4.32
CA TYR A 22 10.79 -28.20 3.43
C TYR A 22 11.83 -29.19 2.88
N ASP A 23 11.64 -30.47 3.18
CA ASP A 23 12.46 -31.58 2.71
C ASP A 23 11.69 -32.34 1.62
N TYR A 24 12.32 -32.54 0.46
CA TYR A 24 11.76 -33.33 -0.64
C TYR A 24 12.29 -34.76 -0.56
N HIS A 25 11.37 -35.74 -0.53
CA HIS A 25 11.69 -37.16 -0.43
C HIS A 25 11.21 -37.92 -1.66
N VAL A 26 12.05 -38.81 -2.17
CA VAL A 26 11.63 -39.88 -3.07
C VAL A 26 11.11 -41.03 -2.21
N LEU A 27 9.90 -41.50 -2.52
CA LEU A 27 9.27 -42.61 -1.82
C LEU A 27 9.61 -43.92 -2.53
N ASP A 28 9.84 -44.95 -1.72
CA ASP A 28 9.93 -46.31 -2.23
C ASP A 28 8.54 -46.85 -2.66
N PRO A 29 8.44 -48.02 -3.32
CA PRO A 29 7.16 -48.59 -3.72
C PRO A 29 6.18 -48.90 -2.58
N SER A 30 6.64 -48.88 -1.32
CA SER A 30 5.80 -49.05 -0.13
C SER A 30 5.18 -47.73 0.35
N GLY A 31 5.59 -46.59 -0.23
CA GLY A 31 5.17 -45.25 0.17
C GLY A 31 5.95 -44.71 1.38
N SER A 32 7.08 -45.34 1.72
CA SER A 32 7.98 -44.87 2.77
C SER A 32 9.08 -44.01 2.16
N ALA A 33 9.58 -42.99 2.86
CA ALA A 33 10.73 -42.24 2.40
C ALA A 33 11.92 -43.21 2.21
N ASP A 34 12.46 -43.26 0.99
CA ASP A 34 13.61 -44.10 0.69
C ASP A 34 14.81 -43.58 1.49
N SER A 35 15.30 -44.41 2.42
CA SER A 35 16.40 -44.05 3.31
C SER A 35 17.74 -43.91 2.59
N GLU A 36 17.85 -44.39 1.35
CA GLU A 36 19.06 -44.27 0.52
C GLU A 36 18.97 -43.12 -0.51
N ALA A 37 17.83 -42.45 -0.65
CA ALA A 37 17.66 -41.34 -1.58
C ALA A 37 18.17 -40.00 -1.03
N ASP A 38 18.74 -39.17 -1.90
CA ASP A 38 19.22 -37.82 -1.55
C ASP A 38 18.06 -36.90 -1.16
N VAL A 39 18.15 -36.29 0.03
CA VAL A 39 17.17 -35.32 0.53
C VAL A 39 17.54 -33.92 0.05
N MET A 40 16.65 -33.32 -0.76
CA MET A 40 16.83 -31.94 -1.21
C MET A 40 16.15 -30.97 -0.25
N ARG A 41 16.96 -30.12 0.41
CA ARG A 41 16.47 -29.07 1.32
C ARG A 41 16.15 -27.79 0.58
N LEU A 42 14.94 -27.28 0.75
CA LEU A 42 14.49 -26.03 0.13
C LEU A 42 14.49 -24.90 1.15
N ALA A 43 15.06 -23.76 0.79
CA ALA A 43 15.31 -22.64 1.70
C ALA A 43 14.10 -21.67 1.79
N SER A 44 13.11 -21.80 0.90
CA SER A 44 11.92 -20.96 0.93
C SER A 44 10.68 -21.63 0.30
N ILE A 45 9.49 -21.14 0.68
CA ILE A 45 8.20 -21.56 0.12
C ILE A 45 8.17 -21.39 -1.41
N ARG A 46 8.80 -20.33 -1.93
CA ARG A 46 8.85 -20.06 -3.37
C ARG A 46 9.65 -21.11 -4.14
N GLU A 47 10.73 -21.63 -3.56
CA GLU A 47 11.51 -22.72 -4.18
C GLU A 47 10.72 -24.03 -4.21
N ALA A 48 9.92 -24.31 -3.17
CA ALA A 48 9.01 -25.45 -3.17
C ALA A 48 7.89 -25.30 -4.23
N GLU A 49 7.31 -24.11 -4.37
CA GLU A 49 6.29 -23.82 -5.38
C GLU A 49 6.84 -23.93 -6.82
N GLU A 50 8.06 -23.43 -7.08
CA GLU A 50 8.71 -23.53 -8.38
C GLU A 50 9.05 -25.00 -8.74
N LEU A 51 9.48 -25.81 -7.76
CA LEU A 51 9.75 -27.23 -7.97
C LEU A 51 8.47 -28.02 -8.29
N ILE A 52 7.38 -27.74 -7.56
CA ILE A 52 6.06 -28.36 -7.78
C ILE A 52 5.49 -27.98 -9.15
N GLN A 53 5.62 -26.71 -9.57
CA GLN A 53 5.18 -26.29 -10.90
C GLN A 53 6.02 -26.93 -12.01
N THR A 54 7.32 -27.09 -11.78
CA THR A 54 8.23 -27.73 -12.74
C THR A 54 7.92 -29.23 -12.88
N SER A 55 7.67 -29.95 -11.78
CA SER A 55 7.30 -31.37 -11.84
C SER A 55 5.92 -31.60 -12.48
N MET A 56 4.96 -30.71 -12.21
CA MET A 56 3.64 -30.73 -12.87
C MET A 56 3.69 -30.42 -14.37
N GLY A 57 4.73 -29.73 -14.85
CA GLY A 57 4.96 -29.48 -16.28
C GLY A 57 5.51 -30.67 -17.05
N CYS A 58 6.16 -31.62 -16.35
CA CYS A 58 6.86 -32.74 -16.96
C CYS A 58 6.00 -33.99 -17.18
N THR A 59 4.93 -34.20 -16.40
CA THR A 59 4.21 -35.49 -16.41
C THR A 59 2.98 -35.55 -17.33
N GLY A 60 2.47 -34.42 -17.83
CA GLY A 60 1.53 -34.37 -18.97
C GLY A 60 0.19 -35.12 -18.84
N ASP A 61 -0.08 -35.85 -17.75
CA ASP A 61 -1.21 -36.78 -17.66
C ASP A 61 -2.04 -36.60 -16.39
N THR A 62 -3.36 -36.54 -16.55
CA THR A 62 -4.32 -36.16 -15.50
C THR A 62 -4.72 -37.30 -14.58
N HIS A 63 -4.36 -38.55 -14.93
CA HIS A 63 -4.68 -39.73 -14.15
C HIS A 63 -3.86 -39.85 -12.85
N ASP A 64 -2.68 -39.24 -12.78
CA ASP A 64 -1.83 -39.35 -11.58
C ASP A 64 -2.23 -38.40 -10.44
N ILE A 65 -2.97 -37.32 -10.76
CA ILE A 65 -3.54 -36.42 -9.76
C ILE A 65 -4.61 -37.13 -8.92
N GLN A 66 -5.39 -38.03 -9.54
CA GLN A 66 -6.35 -38.87 -8.82
C GLN A 66 -5.64 -39.86 -7.90
N GLY A 67 -4.47 -40.37 -8.29
CA GLY A 67 -3.62 -41.25 -7.48
C GLY A 67 -2.95 -40.54 -6.29
N PHE A 68 -2.49 -39.31 -6.48
CA PHE A 68 -1.90 -38.48 -5.43
C PHE A 68 -2.92 -38.14 -4.33
N VAL A 69 -4.13 -37.73 -4.73
CA VAL A 69 -5.23 -37.41 -3.81
C VAL A 69 -5.82 -38.67 -3.16
N ALA A 70 -5.94 -39.78 -3.89
CA ALA A 70 -6.51 -41.03 -3.34
C ALA A 70 -5.57 -41.74 -2.34
N ARG A 71 -4.25 -41.68 -2.54
CA ARG A 71 -3.29 -42.30 -1.60
C ARG A 71 -3.18 -41.55 -0.27
N HIS A 72 -3.44 -40.24 -0.24
CA HIS A 72 -3.48 -39.42 0.97
C HIS A 72 -4.80 -39.52 1.77
N HIS A 73 -5.78 -40.30 1.30
CA HIS A 73 -7.06 -40.52 1.99
C HIS A 73 -7.07 -41.72 2.94
N HIS A 74 -5.96 -42.46 3.07
CA HIS A 74 -5.83 -43.56 4.02
C HIS A 74 -5.33 -43.07 5.39
N GLY A 75 -6.24 -42.57 6.23
CA GLY A 75 -6.14 -42.77 7.68
C GLY A 75 -5.53 -41.67 8.55
N SER A 76 -5.21 -40.48 8.04
CA SER A 76 -4.87 -39.33 8.87
C SER A 76 -5.73 -38.14 8.53
N ALA A 77 -6.56 -37.71 9.49
CA ALA A 77 -7.19 -36.40 9.46
C ALA A 77 -6.11 -35.35 9.12
N TRP A 78 -6.44 -34.38 8.28
CA TRP A 78 -5.56 -33.25 8.02
C TRP A 78 -5.27 -32.55 9.35
N ILE A 79 -4.12 -32.83 9.94
CA ILE A 79 -3.54 -32.09 11.08
C ILE A 79 -2.38 -31.23 10.57
N SER A 80 -2.48 -30.68 9.35
CA SER A 80 -1.67 -29.50 9.06
C SER A 80 -2.24 -28.35 9.90
N SER A 81 -1.49 -27.83 10.86
CA SER A 81 -1.84 -26.62 11.60
C SER A 81 -1.84 -25.37 10.72
N ASP A 82 -1.43 -25.49 9.46
CA ASP A 82 -1.35 -24.39 8.51
C ASP A 82 -2.66 -24.25 7.71
N MET A 83 -3.41 -23.20 8.05
CA MET A 83 -4.67 -22.85 7.37
C MET A 83 -4.46 -22.50 5.89
N THR A 84 -3.30 -21.97 5.52
CA THR A 84 -3.00 -21.47 4.17
C THR A 84 -3.01 -22.62 3.17
N LEU A 85 -2.43 -23.75 3.56
CA LEU A 85 -2.34 -24.96 2.75
C LEU A 85 -3.72 -25.60 2.56
N ARG A 86 -4.57 -25.58 3.61
CA ARG A 86 -5.96 -26.05 3.54
C ARG A 86 -6.80 -25.20 2.59
N GLN A 87 -6.59 -23.88 2.61
CA GLN A 87 -7.29 -22.94 1.73
C GLN A 87 -6.88 -23.09 0.27
N GLN A 88 -5.59 -23.27 -0.02
CA GLN A 88 -5.10 -23.51 -1.38
C GLN A 88 -5.58 -24.86 -1.95
N ALA A 89 -5.60 -25.92 -1.14
CA ALA A 89 -6.14 -27.22 -1.54
C ALA A 89 -7.65 -27.14 -1.85
N ALA A 90 -8.42 -26.43 -1.01
CA ALA A 90 -9.84 -26.21 -1.26
C ALA A 90 -10.09 -25.41 -2.54
N LYS A 91 -9.26 -24.40 -2.82
CA LYS A 91 -9.33 -23.59 -4.04
C LYS A 91 -9.10 -24.44 -5.30
N LEU A 92 -8.09 -25.31 -5.29
CA LEU A 92 -7.77 -26.18 -6.43
C LEU A 92 -8.86 -27.21 -6.74
N ILE A 93 -9.52 -27.75 -5.70
CA ILE A 93 -10.65 -28.69 -5.87
C ILE A 93 -11.80 -28.00 -6.62
N VAL A 94 -12.09 -26.74 -6.30
CA VAL A 94 -13.14 -25.94 -6.93
C VAL A 94 -12.75 -25.51 -8.35
N GLU A 95 -11.54 -25.02 -8.55
CA GLU A 95 -11.09 -24.50 -9.85
C GLU A 95 -10.97 -25.59 -10.93
N ARG A 96 -10.72 -26.84 -10.53
CA ARG A 96 -10.53 -27.96 -11.47
C ARG A 96 -11.67 -28.98 -11.48
N ASP A 97 -12.78 -28.65 -10.84
CA ASP A 97 -14.00 -29.47 -10.79
C ASP A 97 -13.71 -30.93 -10.36
N ILE A 98 -12.90 -31.08 -9.31
CA ILE A 98 -12.47 -32.39 -8.83
C ILE A 98 -13.60 -33.00 -8.00
N ALA A 99 -14.18 -34.11 -8.49
CA ALA A 99 -15.23 -34.83 -7.79
C ALA A 99 -14.71 -35.45 -6.48
N VAL A 100 -15.20 -34.96 -5.33
CA VAL A 100 -14.89 -35.53 -4.01
C VAL A 100 -15.98 -36.51 -3.63
N TYR A 101 -15.68 -37.80 -3.63
CA TYR A 101 -16.60 -38.85 -3.19
C TYR A 101 -16.35 -39.18 -1.71
N PRO A 102 -17.33 -38.97 -0.81
CA PRO A 102 -17.21 -39.48 0.55
C PRO A 102 -17.31 -41.01 0.50
N ARG A 103 -16.18 -41.71 0.75
CA ARG A 103 -16.22 -43.15 0.97
C ARG A 103 -16.81 -43.40 2.36
N ALA A 104 -17.97 -44.06 2.41
CA ALA A 104 -18.50 -44.57 3.67
C ALA A 104 -17.43 -45.47 4.30
N MET A 105 -17.01 -45.16 5.53
CA MET A 105 -16.12 -46.01 6.29
C MET A 105 -16.83 -47.36 6.49
N THR A 106 -16.38 -48.39 5.78
CA THR A 106 -16.75 -49.76 6.12
C THR A 106 -15.97 -50.13 7.37
N ASN A 107 -16.74 -50.37 8.42
CA ASN A 107 -16.31 -50.76 9.76
C ASN A 107 -15.38 -51.98 9.65
N THR A 108 -14.07 -51.79 9.81
CA THR A 108 -13.16 -52.90 10.09
C THR A 108 -13.22 -53.15 11.59
N ALA A 109 -13.76 -54.34 11.92
CA ALA A 109 -13.76 -55.03 13.19
C ALA A 109 -13.12 -54.26 14.35
N HIS A 110 -13.94 -53.69 15.24
CA HIS A 110 -13.91 -53.88 16.70
C HIS A 110 -15.23 -53.34 17.27
N GLY A 111 -15.96 -54.19 17.98
CA GLY A 111 -17.38 -54.01 18.31
C GLY A 111 -17.69 -52.84 19.23
N ILE A 112 -18.05 -51.69 18.66
CA ILE A 112 -18.81 -50.64 19.34
C ILE A 112 -20.09 -50.39 18.53
N THR A 113 -21.22 -50.76 19.11
CA THR A 113 -22.56 -50.50 18.59
C THR A 113 -22.86 -49.00 18.64
N ALA A 114 -22.61 -48.28 17.55
CA ALA A 114 -23.16 -46.95 17.34
C ALA A 114 -24.59 -47.08 16.79
N ASN A 115 -25.56 -46.49 17.47
CA ASN A 115 -26.94 -46.39 17.01
C ASN A 115 -26.96 -45.73 15.62
N HIS A 116 -27.37 -46.50 14.60
CA HIS A 116 -27.63 -45.99 13.27
C HIS A 116 -28.80 -45.00 13.33
N VAL A 117 -28.49 -43.71 13.25
CA VAL A 117 -29.46 -42.71 12.79
C VAL A 117 -29.61 -42.93 11.29
N PRO A 118 -30.83 -43.18 10.77
CA PRO A 118 -31.04 -43.41 9.34
C PRO A 118 -30.49 -42.23 8.52
N THR A 119 -29.81 -42.53 7.42
CA THR A 119 -29.24 -41.54 6.50
C THR A 119 -30.30 -40.53 6.02
N GLU A 120 -31.57 -40.94 5.94
CA GLU A 120 -32.70 -40.06 5.62
C GLU A 120 -32.96 -38.95 6.66
N THR A 121 -32.61 -39.16 7.93
CA THR A 121 -32.74 -38.12 8.97
C THR A 121 -31.66 -37.05 8.85
N LEU A 122 -30.46 -37.41 8.38
CA LEU A 122 -29.40 -36.44 8.05
C LEU A 122 -29.73 -35.69 6.76
N THR A 123 -30.21 -36.37 5.71
CA THR A 123 -30.62 -35.71 4.46
C THR A 123 -31.78 -34.73 4.69
N ASN A 124 -32.73 -35.06 5.58
CA ASN A 124 -33.83 -34.16 5.94
C ASN A 124 -33.40 -33.00 6.87
N ALA A 125 -32.36 -33.17 7.69
CA ALA A 125 -31.78 -32.08 8.48
C ALA A 125 -30.98 -31.07 7.61
N PHE A 126 -30.37 -31.53 6.52
CA PHE A 126 -29.75 -30.65 5.51
C PHE A 126 -30.74 -30.11 4.46
N SER A 127 -31.92 -30.75 4.32
CA SER A 127 -32.99 -30.35 3.39
C SER A 127 -34.05 -29.43 4.03
N MET A 128 -33.99 -29.14 5.33
CA MET A 128 -34.74 -28.02 5.89
C MET A 128 -34.13 -26.74 5.35
N GLY A 129 -34.70 -26.26 4.25
CA GLY A 129 -34.23 -25.11 3.48
C GLY A 129 -33.68 -24.03 4.38
N SER A 130 -32.35 -23.95 4.43
CA SER A 130 -31.65 -22.75 4.78
C SER A 130 -31.96 -21.73 3.69
N LYS A 131 -33.18 -21.19 3.70
CA LYS A 131 -33.35 -19.79 3.38
C LYS A 131 -32.55 -19.07 4.47
N LEU A 132 -31.24 -19.01 4.27
CA LEU A 132 -30.42 -17.92 4.79
C LEU A 132 -31.30 -16.69 4.60
N PRO A 133 -31.54 -15.89 5.66
CA PRO A 133 -32.32 -14.68 5.54
C PRO A 133 -31.90 -14.00 4.25
N ASP A 134 -32.86 -13.62 3.41
CA ASP A 134 -32.57 -12.76 2.28
C ASP A 134 -32.12 -11.44 2.90
N TYR A 135 -30.84 -11.38 3.23
CA TYR A 135 -30.13 -10.18 3.67
C TYR A 135 -30.12 -9.34 2.41
N GLY A 136 -31.25 -8.67 2.17
CA GLY A 136 -31.54 -7.96 0.93
C GLY A 136 -30.33 -7.17 0.47
N SER A 137 -30.14 -7.11 -0.86
CA SER A 137 -28.97 -6.51 -1.49
C SER A 137 -28.55 -5.20 -0.79
N ALA A 138 -27.48 -5.26 0.00
CA ALA A 138 -27.00 -4.10 0.70
C ALA A 138 -26.10 -3.29 -0.24
N THR A 139 -26.04 -1.98 -0.05
CA THR A 139 -25.14 -1.10 -0.80
C THR A 139 -24.15 -0.49 0.16
N ILE A 140 -22.86 -0.47 -0.18
CA ILE A 140 -21.86 0.31 0.55
C ILE A 140 -21.33 1.41 -0.36
N THR A 141 -21.23 2.62 0.18
CA THR A 141 -20.76 3.79 -0.53
C THR A 141 -19.56 4.36 0.20
N TYR A 142 -18.44 4.51 -0.50
CA TYR A 142 -17.29 5.27 -0.02
C TYR A 142 -17.26 6.60 -0.74
N LYS A 143 -17.02 7.69 -0.01
CA LYS A 143 -16.79 9.01 -0.56
C LYS A 143 -15.38 9.44 -0.18
N ILE A 144 -14.50 9.57 -1.17
CA ILE A 144 -13.10 9.92 -0.95
C ILE A 144 -12.95 11.42 -1.15
N VAL A 145 -12.49 12.09 -0.10
CA VAL A 145 -12.28 13.54 -0.08
C VAL A 145 -10.87 13.84 0.41
N GLU A 146 -10.30 14.91 -0.11
CA GLU A 146 -9.12 15.49 0.51
C GLU A 146 -9.49 16.03 1.89
N ASP A 147 -8.58 15.96 2.87
CA ASP A 147 -8.89 16.37 4.23
C ASP A 147 -9.14 17.90 4.32
N ARG A 148 -8.65 18.64 3.31
CA ARG A 148 -8.99 20.04 3.10
C ARG A 148 -10.48 20.19 2.75
N PRO A 149 -11.15 21.27 3.20
CA PRO A 149 -12.58 21.44 2.98
C PRO A 149 -12.97 21.38 1.49
N GLY A 150 -13.85 20.44 1.14
CA GLY A 150 -14.60 20.46 -0.11
C GLY A 150 -13.94 19.84 -1.33
N ASP A 151 -12.69 19.37 -1.24
CA ASP A 151 -12.01 18.76 -2.39
C ASP A 151 -12.40 17.28 -2.54
N ILE A 152 -13.19 17.00 -3.56
CA ILE A 152 -13.60 15.65 -3.96
C ILE A 152 -12.46 15.02 -4.76
N LEU A 153 -12.16 13.74 -4.49
CA LEU A 153 -11.04 13.05 -5.13
C LEU A 153 -11.48 11.92 -6.08
N PRO A 154 -11.61 12.19 -7.40
CA PRO A 154 -11.91 11.17 -8.40
C PRO A 154 -10.68 10.35 -8.78
N GLY A 155 -10.89 9.19 -9.43
CA GLY A 155 -9.83 8.37 -10.02
C GLY A 155 -9.02 7.54 -9.02
N VAL A 156 -9.51 7.39 -7.79
CA VAL A 156 -8.82 6.67 -6.72
C VAL A 156 -9.18 5.19 -6.76
N ARG A 157 -8.17 4.34 -6.87
CA ARG A 157 -8.31 2.88 -6.86
C ARG A 157 -8.60 2.41 -5.43
N VAL A 158 -9.63 1.59 -5.31
CA VAL A 158 -10.10 1.00 -4.06
C VAL A 158 -10.30 -0.49 -4.27
N ASN A 159 -9.61 -1.31 -3.47
CA ASN A 159 -9.91 -2.73 -3.36
C ASN A 159 -10.87 -2.92 -2.18
N VAL A 160 -11.93 -3.70 -2.38
CA VAL A 160 -12.91 -4.01 -1.33
C VAL A 160 -12.91 -5.50 -1.12
N THR A 161 -12.74 -5.94 0.13
CA THR A 161 -12.82 -7.36 0.51
C THR A 161 -14.22 -7.67 1.03
N LEU A 162 -14.87 -8.63 0.39
CA LEU A 162 -16.19 -9.12 0.78
C LEU A 162 -16.07 -10.32 1.72
N THR A 163 -17.14 -10.66 2.43
CA THR A 163 -17.24 -11.74 3.45
C THR A 163 -16.90 -13.16 2.97
N GLU A 164 -16.60 -13.35 1.69
CA GLU A 164 -16.21 -14.62 1.09
C GLU A 164 -14.77 -14.56 0.54
N ASP A 165 -13.93 -13.67 1.09
CA ASP A 165 -12.57 -13.36 0.64
C ASP A 165 -12.49 -13.00 -0.87
N ARG A 166 -13.63 -12.56 -1.41
CA ARG A 166 -13.71 -12.04 -2.77
C ARG A 166 -13.30 -10.58 -2.77
N HIS A 167 -12.29 -10.26 -3.57
CA HIS A 167 -11.85 -8.89 -3.77
C HIS A 167 -12.54 -8.28 -4.99
N LYS A 168 -12.86 -7.00 -4.90
CA LYS A 168 -13.31 -6.21 -6.05
C LYS A 168 -12.53 -4.91 -6.12
N GLU A 169 -11.86 -4.70 -7.25
CA GLU A 169 -11.24 -3.44 -7.59
C GLU A 169 -12.28 -2.47 -8.15
N LEU A 170 -12.30 -1.26 -7.60
CA LEU A 170 -13.18 -0.16 -7.98
C LEU A 170 -12.36 1.12 -8.12
N VAL A 171 -12.89 2.10 -8.84
CA VAL A 171 -12.27 3.41 -9.00
C VAL A 171 -13.30 4.48 -8.66
N SER A 172 -12.91 5.50 -7.89
CA SER A 172 -13.81 6.59 -7.53
C SER A 172 -14.24 7.40 -8.76
N ALA A 173 -15.53 7.66 -8.87
CA ALA A 173 -16.11 8.45 -9.95
C ALA A 173 -15.78 9.95 -9.81
N ASN A 174 -16.29 10.77 -10.73
CA ASN A 174 -16.05 12.23 -10.75
C ASN A 174 -16.51 12.95 -9.48
N ASP A 175 -17.46 12.38 -8.74
CA ASP A 175 -17.95 12.86 -7.45
C ASP A 175 -17.20 12.24 -6.25
N GLY A 176 -16.07 11.56 -6.51
CA GLY A 176 -15.22 10.91 -5.52
C GLY A 176 -15.87 9.69 -4.88
N LYS A 177 -17.01 9.21 -5.40
CA LYS A 177 -17.72 8.09 -4.83
C LYS A 177 -17.33 6.76 -5.45
N VAL A 178 -17.30 5.74 -4.61
CA VAL A 178 -17.23 4.33 -4.99
C VAL A 178 -18.49 3.67 -4.44
N ILE A 179 -19.32 3.11 -5.31
CA ILE A 179 -20.59 2.49 -4.92
C ILE A 179 -20.51 1.00 -5.24
N LEU A 180 -20.64 0.17 -4.22
CA LEU A 180 -20.71 -1.28 -4.34
C LEU A 180 -22.12 -1.75 -3.97
N LYS A 181 -22.85 -2.22 -4.98
CA LYS A 181 -24.22 -2.75 -4.84
C LYS A 181 -24.21 -4.26 -4.65
N ASN A 182 -25.30 -4.81 -4.13
CA ASN A 182 -25.53 -6.25 -3.97
C ASN A 182 -24.50 -6.93 -3.07
N VAL A 183 -24.06 -6.23 -2.02
CA VAL A 183 -23.24 -6.82 -0.95
C VAL A 183 -24.14 -7.78 -0.15
N LYS A 184 -23.76 -9.06 -0.11
CA LYS A 184 -24.42 -10.06 0.74
C LYS A 184 -23.69 -10.08 2.08
N GLY A 185 -24.43 -9.90 3.18
CA GLY A 185 -23.86 -9.91 4.53
C GLY A 185 -23.10 -8.63 4.90
N LYS A 186 -22.27 -8.71 5.95
CA LYS A 186 -21.36 -7.62 6.34
C LYS A 186 -20.22 -7.50 5.31
N THR A 187 -19.54 -6.37 5.26
CA THR A 187 -18.20 -6.33 4.65
C THR A 187 -17.19 -6.73 5.71
N SER A 188 -16.24 -7.60 5.39
CA SER A 188 -15.13 -7.96 6.29
C SER A 188 -14.12 -6.82 6.39
N GLY A 189 -14.04 -5.97 5.36
CA GLY A 189 -13.34 -4.71 5.40
C GLY A 189 -13.14 -4.10 4.02
N LEU A 190 -12.88 -2.80 4.03
CA LEU A 190 -12.20 -2.11 2.95
C LEU A 190 -10.70 -2.40 3.11
N ASP A 191 -10.22 -3.43 2.41
CA ASP A 191 -8.79 -3.67 2.32
C ASP A 191 -8.25 -2.93 1.10
N LEU A 192 -7.63 -1.77 1.35
CA LEU A 192 -6.89 -1.04 0.33
C LEU A 192 -5.50 -1.68 0.16
N ASN A 193 -5.41 -3.01 0.13
CA ASN A 193 -4.27 -3.71 -0.44
C ASN A 193 -4.55 -5.18 -0.72
N THR A 194 -3.72 -5.79 -1.58
CA THR A 194 -3.25 -7.18 -1.45
C THR A 194 -2.27 -7.56 -2.57
N SER A 195 -2.22 -6.85 -3.69
CA SER A 195 -1.19 -7.05 -4.74
C SER A 195 -0.14 -5.95 -4.83
N GLY A 196 0.02 -5.19 -3.73
CA GLY A 196 1.07 -4.21 -3.56
C GLY A 196 0.66 -2.86 -4.11
N LEU A 197 1.28 -1.81 -3.56
CA LEU A 197 1.25 -0.45 -4.08
C LEU A 197 2.02 -0.37 -5.42
N PHE A 198 1.83 -1.35 -6.28
CA PHE A 198 2.51 -1.52 -7.54
C PHE A 198 2.08 -0.41 -8.49
N GLY A 199 3.05 0.37 -8.97
CA GLY A 199 2.78 1.57 -9.76
C GLY A 199 2.40 2.79 -8.91
N ALA A 200 2.27 2.66 -7.59
CA ALA A 200 2.10 3.79 -6.70
C ALA A 200 3.44 4.53 -6.54
N THR A 201 3.37 5.84 -6.60
CA THR A 201 4.45 6.77 -6.31
C THR A 201 3.92 7.79 -5.31
N LEU A 202 4.83 8.49 -4.63
CA LEU A 202 4.48 9.54 -3.70
C LEU A 202 3.56 10.61 -4.34
N ASP A 203 3.74 10.87 -5.64
CA ASP A 203 2.97 11.86 -6.40
C ASP A 203 1.52 11.45 -6.68
N ASN A 204 1.25 10.15 -6.82
CA ASN A 204 -0.08 9.63 -7.17
C ASN A 204 -0.77 8.94 -5.99
N THR A 205 -0.16 8.96 -4.81
CA THR A 205 -0.69 8.36 -3.59
C THR A 205 -1.09 9.44 -2.61
N PHE A 206 -2.22 9.25 -1.95
CA PHE A 206 -2.70 10.10 -0.88
C PHE A 206 -2.57 9.36 0.46
N ALA A 207 -2.03 10.02 1.48
CA ALA A 207 -2.04 9.49 2.84
C ALA A 207 -3.46 9.51 3.37
N TYR A 208 -3.86 8.40 3.97
CA TYR A 208 -5.06 8.38 4.78
C TYR A 208 -4.90 9.21 6.05
N VAL A 209 -5.90 10.03 6.33
CA VAL A 209 -5.98 10.84 7.54
C VAL A 209 -6.99 10.25 8.52
N GLY A 210 -8.16 9.84 8.02
CA GLY A 210 -9.18 9.22 8.84
C GLY A 210 -10.53 9.10 8.14
N MET A 211 -11.58 8.90 8.92
CA MET A 211 -12.96 8.84 8.45
C MET A 211 -13.83 9.89 9.14
N GLY A 212 -14.80 10.44 8.39
CA GLY A 212 -15.77 11.39 8.93
C GLY A 212 -16.10 12.53 7.99
N THR A 213 -17.13 13.30 8.33
CA THR A 213 -17.59 14.42 7.51
C THR A 213 -16.84 15.72 7.78
N ALA A 214 -16.20 15.88 8.94
CA ALA A 214 -15.40 17.04 9.31
C ALA A 214 -13.90 16.79 9.09
N PRO A 215 -13.12 17.79 8.63
CA PRO A 215 -11.65 17.71 8.61
C PRO A 215 -11.09 17.38 9.98
N ILE A 216 -10.03 16.56 10.02
CA ILE A 216 -9.46 16.11 11.31
C ILE A 216 -8.66 17.22 11.98
N GLU A 217 -8.00 18.09 11.21
CA GLU A 217 -7.22 19.23 11.71
C GLU A 217 -8.05 20.53 11.88
N ALA A 218 -9.39 20.47 11.77
CA ALA A 218 -10.24 21.64 11.94
C ALA A 218 -10.29 22.22 13.37
N GLU A 219 -9.66 21.57 14.36
CA GLU A 219 -9.69 22.08 15.76
C GLU A 219 -8.59 23.11 16.08
N ALA A 220 -7.69 23.45 15.15
CA ALA A 220 -6.67 24.49 15.38
C ALA A 220 -6.41 25.42 14.17
N SER A 221 -7.23 25.38 13.12
CA SER A 221 -7.07 26.32 12.00
C SER A 221 -7.96 27.56 12.19
N ASP A 222 -7.29 28.71 12.34
CA ASP A 222 -7.86 30.05 12.49
C ASP A 222 -8.99 30.35 11.48
N PRO A 223 -10.10 30.98 11.91
CA PRO A 223 -11.28 31.23 11.07
C PRO A 223 -11.10 32.33 9.98
N GLY A 224 -9.86 32.69 9.62
CA GLY A 224 -9.55 33.86 8.77
C GLY A 224 -9.16 33.57 7.32
N ALA A 225 -8.63 32.39 6.99
CA ALA A 225 -8.06 32.13 5.67
C ALA A 225 -9.14 31.92 4.59
N THR A 226 -9.54 32.99 3.90
CA THR A 226 -10.44 32.93 2.75
C THR A 226 -9.70 32.37 1.53
N ARG A 227 -9.71 31.04 1.37
CA ARG A 227 -9.04 30.36 0.25
C ARG A 227 -9.94 30.34 -1.00
N VAL A 228 -9.61 31.16 -2.00
CA VAL A 228 -10.25 31.10 -3.32
C VAL A 228 -9.48 30.13 -4.22
N HIS A 229 -9.83 28.84 -4.17
CA HIS A 229 -9.34 27.88 -5.15
C HIS A 229 -10.20 27.94 -6.42
N THR A 230 -9.83 28.81 -7.37
CA THR A 230 -10.39 28.77 -8.72
C THR A 230 -9.80 27.57 -9.47
N ARG A 231 -10.31 26.36 -9.19
CA ARG A 231 -9.92 25.15 -9.90
C ARG A 231 -10.45 25.23 -11.33
N LYS A 232 -9.61 25.71 -12.25
CA LYS A 232 -9.87 25.59 -13.68
C LYS A 232 -10.04 24.09 -13.97
N LYS A 233 -11.16 23.71 -14.61
CA LYS A 233 -11.45 22.32 -15.00
C LYS A 233 -10.32 21.82 -15.91
N GLU A 234 -9.25 21.30 -15.32
CA GLU A 234 -8.27 20.54 -16.07
C GLU A 234 -9.00 19.29 -16.56
N ASN A 235 -9.10 19.15 -17.89
CA ASN A 235 -9.43 17.91 -18.57
C ASN A 235 -8.26 16.91 -18.39
N ALA A 236 -7.79 16.75 -17.16
CA ALA A 236 -6.75 15.81 -16.80
C ALA A 236 -7.32 14.43 -17.08
N ARG A 237 -6.73 13.71 -18.04
CA ARG A 237 -6.79 12.26 -18.08
C ARG A 237 -6.63 11.79 -16.64
N GLN A 238 -7.64 11.11 -16.10
CA GLN A 238 -7.63 10.63 -14.72
C GLN A 238 -6.45 9.69 -14.58
N SER A 239 -5.30 10.23 -14.14
CA SER A 239 -4.20 9.41 -13.71
C SER A 239 -4.73 8.60 -12.53
N MET A 240 -4.45 7.31 -12.57
CA MET A 240 -4.81 6.40 -11.50
C MET A 240 -4.18 6.88 -10.20
N ARG A 241 -4.99 7.00 -9.14
CA ARG A 241 -4.57 7.46 -7.81
C ARG A 241 -4.68 6.32 -6.81
N HIS A 242 -3.81 6.35 -5.81
CA HIS A 242 -3.73 5.38 -4.75
C HIS A 242 -4.00 6.03 -3.39
N MET A 243 -4.33 5.21 -2.40
CA MET A 243 -4.39 5.60 -0.99
C MET A 243 -3.54 4.62 -0.18
N ALA A 244 -2.85 5.12 0.83
CA ALA A 244 -2.04 4.31 1.73
C ALA A 244 -1.95 4.99 3.11
N HIS A 245 -1.55 4.23 4.13
CA HIS A 245 -0.89 4.86 5.28
C HIS A 245 0.52 5.23 4.84
N ILE A 246 0.94 6.46 5.07
CA ILE A 246 2.27 6.92 4.70
C ILE A 246 2.93 7.47 5.95
N THR A 247 4.04 6.86 6.32
CA THR A 247 4.86 7.26 7.46
C THR A 247 6.07 8.03 6.94
N GLU A 248 6.30 9.20 7.50
CA GLU A 248 7.56 9.94 7.32
C GLU A 248 8.62 9.36 8.25
N HIS A 249 9.61 8.70 7.68
CA HIS A 249 10.72 8.12 8.44
C HIS A 249 11.93 9.05 8.38
N LYS A 250 12.28 9.65 9.51
CA LYS A 250 13.52 10.40 9.67
C LYS A 250 14.68 9.41 9.79
N VAL A 251 15.57 9.42 8.80
CA VAL A 251 16.71 8.51 8.75
C VAL A 251 17.64 8.74 9.94
N ALA A 252 18.07 7.65 10.55
CA ALA A 252 18.98 7.65 11.68
C ALA A 252 20.40 7.25 11.26
N ALA A 253 21.38 7.63 12.08
CA ALA A 253 22.76 7.25 11.89
C ALA A 253 22.92 5.72 11.83
N GLY A 254 23.51 5.24 10.75
CA GLY A 254 23.78 3.83 10.52
C GLY A 254 22.66 3.04 9.82
N GLU A 255 21.51 3.64 9.56
CA GLU A 255 20.50 3.03 8.70
C GLU A 255 20.96 2.98 7.25
N THR A 256 20.42 2.03 6.49
CA THR A 256 20.51 2.03 5.02
C THR A 256 19.10 2.03 4.45
N PHE A 257 18.95 2.44 3.19
CA PHE A 257 17.64 2.37 2.54
C PHE A 257 17.08 0.94 2.50
N THR A 258 17.97 -0.05 2.35
CA THR A 258 17.65 -1.47 2.43
C THR A 258 17.16 -1.90 3.82
N SER A 259 17.79 -1.41 4.91
CA SER A 259 17.33 -1.74 6.27
C SER A 259 15.95 -1.14 6.54
N ILE A 260 15.73 0.13 6.15
CA ILE A 260 14.43 0.80 6.30
C ILE A 260 13.33 0.03 5.56
N ALA A 261 13.59 -0.39 4.32
CA ALA A 261 12.63 -1.18 3.53
C ALA A 261 12.30 -2.51 4.22
N ARG A 262 13.32 -3.26 4.63
CA ARG A 262 13.15 -4.56 5.31
C ARG A 262 12.37 -4.43 6.61
N ASP A 263 12.70 -3.45 7.44
CA ASP A 263 12.09 -3.26 8.74
C ASP A 263 10.60 -2.84 8.63
N ASN A 264 10.16 -2.43 7.42
CA ASN A 264 8.77 -2.08 7.09
C ASN A 264 8.12 -3.08 6.11
N ASN A 265 8.62 -4.32 6.03
CA ASN A 265 8.07 -5.39 5.19
C ASN A 265 7.91 -5.01 3.71
N THR A 266 8.83 -4.20 3.18
CA THR A 266 8.88 -3.82 1.76
C THR A 266 10.27 -4.07 1.18
N THR A 267 10.40 -3.98 -0.14
CA THR A 267 11.70 -4.16 -0.81
C THR A 267 12.35 -2.81 -1.08
N PHE A 268 13.69 -2.80 -1.21
CA PHE A 268 14.44 -1.63 -1.70
C PHE A 268 13.81 -1.08 -2.97
N ARG A 269 13.45 -1.97 -3.90
CA ARG A 269 12.90 -1.63 -5.22
C ARG A 269 11.55 -0.92 -5.09
N ASP A 270 10.66 -1.44 -4.27
CA ASP A 270 9.31 -0.89 -4.11
C ASP A 270 9.34 0.42 -3.33
N LEU A 271 10.16 0.51 -2.29
CA LEU A 271 10.33 1.75 -1.54
C LEU A 271 10.96 2.86 -2.40
N ALA A 272 11.95 2.53 -3.23
CA ALA A 272 12.58 3.46 -4.16
C ALA A 272 11.62 3.92 -5.25
N PHE A 273 10.87 2.97 -5.82
CA PHE A 273 9.85 3.29 -6.82
C PHE A 273 8.74 4.16 -6.22
N PHE A 274 8.32 3.90 -4.99
CA PHE A 274 7.34 4.72 -4.30
C PHE A 274 7.86 6.16 -4.12
N ASN A 275 9.04 6.34 -3.55
CA ASN A 275 9.57 7.68 -3.26
C ASN A 275 9.92 8.49 -4.52
N TRP A 276 10.48 7.83 -5.54
CA TRP A 276 11.11 8.54 -6.67
C TRP A 276 10.63 8.11 -8.06
N GLY A 277 9.72 7.15 -8.16
CA GLY A 277 9.20 6.65 -9.43
C GLY A 277 10.24 5.89 -10.27
N THR A 278 11.32 5.41 -9.65
CA THR A 278 12.39 4.70 -10.35
C THR A 278 13.02 3.64 -9.46
N TYR A 279 13.46 2.55 -10.09
CA TYR A 279 14.26 1.48 -9.47
C TYR A 279 15.69 1.43 -10.02
N ASP A 280 16.04 2.37 -10.91
CA ASP A 280 17.38 2.48 -11.46
C ASP A 280 18.34 2.94 -10.36
N ARG A 281 19.36 2.14 -10.08
CA ARG A 281 20.24 2.34 -8.92
C ARG A 281 20.90 3.72 -8.94
N GLU A 282 21.43 4.14 -10.07
CA GLU A 282 22.12 5.44 -10.19
C GLU A 282 21.16 6.60 -9.94
N LYS A 283 19.95 6.54 -10.51
CA LYS A 283 18.91 7.54 -10.25
C LYS A 283 18.46 7.54 -8.80
N VAL A 284 18.33 6.37 -8.17
CA VAL A 284 17.98 6.27 -6.75
C VAL A 284 19.07 6.91 -5.89
N LEU A 285 20.35 6.61 -6.13
CA LEU A 285 21.46 7.22 -5.41
C LEU A 285 21.49 8.75 -5.58
N ALA A 286 21.28 9.23 -6.81
CA ALA A 286 21.19 10.67 -7.08
C ALA A 286 20.00 11.31 -6.35
N ARG A 287 18.85 10.62 -6.29
CA ARG A 287 17.67 11.07 -5.55
C ARG A 287 17.83 11.01 -4.04
N MET A 288 18.57 10.04 -3.51
CA MET A 288 18.91 10.00 -2.08
C MET A 288 19.82 11.16 -1.69
N ALA A 289 20.81 11.47 -2.53
CA ALA A 289 21.63 12.66 -2.31
C ALA A 289 20.79 13.94 -2.39
N HIS A 290 19.92 14.04 -3.39
CA HIS A 290 19.15 15.24 -3.68
C HIS A 290 17.95 15.47 -2.73
N ASP A 291 17.06 14.48 -2.60
CA ASP A 291 15.79 14.63 -1.91
C ASP A 291 15.90 14.31 -0.40
N VAL A 292 16.84 13.44 0.00
CA VAL A 292 17.03 13.04 1.41
C VAL A 292 18.20 13.82 2.03
N GLY A 293 19.17 14.29 1.24
CA GLY A 293 20.36 14.99 1.73
C GLY A 293 21.52 14.05 2.10
N CYS A 294 21.54 12.82 1.56
CA CYS A 294 22.59 11.85 1.83
C CYS A 294 23.93 12.29 1.20
N LYS A 295 24.94 12.60 2.02
CA LYS A 295 26.25 13.10 1.57
C LYS A 295 27.30 12.01 1.35
N THR A 296 27.11 10.84 1.97
CA THR A 296 28.12 9.79 2.06
C THR A 296 28.04 8.85 0.88
N THR A 297 28.98 8.91 -0.07
CA THR A 297 29.13 7.85 -1.08
C THR A 297 29.85 6.65 -0.46
N PRO A 298 29.29 5.42 -0.48
CA PRO A 298 29.95 4.27 0.11
C PRO A 298 31.21 3.91 -0.70
N PRO A 299 32.33 3.56 -0.04
CA PRO A 299 33.59 3.21 -0.72
C PRO A 299 33.46 2.03 -1.69
N ASP A 300 32.51 1.14 -1.43
CA ASP A 300 32.27 -0.11 -2.15
C ASP A 300 31.08 -0.05 -3.11
N GLY A 301 30.34 1.08 -3.12
CA GLY A 301 29.18 1.29 -3.97
C GLY A 301 27.95 0.44 -3.61
N ARG A 302 27.92 -0.30 -2.48
CA ARG A 302 26.93 -1.37 -2.25
C ARG A 302 25.69 -0.98 -1.46
N ASP A 303 25.75 -0.03 -0.53
CA ASP A 303 24.57 0.60 0.08
C ASP A 303 24.94 1.92 0.75
N LEU A 304 24.16 2.98 0.49
CA LEU A 304 24.29 4.27 1.19
C LEU A 304 23.91 4.06 2.66
N ARG A 305 24.83 4.43 3.55
CA ARG A 305 24.58 4.46 4.99
C ARG A 305 24.34 5.90 5.40
N PHE A 306 23.19 6.13 6.03
CA PHE A 306 22.82 7.42 6.59
C PHE A 306 23.70 7.73 7.80
N THR A 307 24.01 8.99 7.98
CA THR A 307 24.83 9.52 9.07
C THR A 307 23.99 10.15 10.18
N GLY A 308 22.69 10.35 9.93
CA GLY A 308 21.72 10.98 10.81
C GLY A 308 21.72 12.51 10.72
N ASP A 309 22.68 13.12 10.02
CA ASP A 309 22.75 14.57 9.79
C ASP A 309 22.07 15.00 8.48
N GLU A 310 21.42 14.06 7.79
CA GLU A 310 20.75 14.31 6.53
C GLU A 310 19.64 15.34 6.69
N SER A 311 19.63 16.32 5.78
CA SER A 311 18.61 17.37 5.71
C SER A 311 17.98 17.35 4.31
N PRO A 312 16.68 17.02 4.18
CA PRO A 312 15.71 16.84 5.27
C PRO A 312 15.80 15.48 5.98
N GLY A 313 16.48 14.48 5.41
CA GLY A 313 16.63 13.16 6.01
C GLY A 313 15.33 12.36 6.09
N ILE A 314 14.35 12.61 5.23
CA ILE A 314 13.04 11.94 5.27
C ILE A 314 12.91 10.93 4.14
N VAL A 315 12.41 9.74 4.46
CA VAL A 315 11.96 8.72 3.52
C VAL A 315 10.49 8.42 3.79
N TYR A 316 9.66 8.38 2.74
CA TYR A 316 8.25 8.03 2.89
C TYR A 316 8.05 6.53 2.77
N ILE A 317 7.43 5.94 3.78
CA ILE A 317 7.20 4.50 3.86
C ILE A 317 5.70 4.25 3.70
N PRO A 318 5.26 3.64 2.60
CA PRO A 318 3.86 3.38 2.41
C PRO A 318 3.48 2.01 2.99
N THR A 319 2.39 1.98 3.74
CA THR A 319 1.80 0.77 4.30
C THR A 319 0.40 0.57 3.73
N PRO A 320 0.00 -0.68 3.38
CA PRO A 320 -1.39 -1.06 3.18
C PRO A 320 -2.35 -0.35 4.14
N LEU A 321 -3.48 0.16 3.62
CA LEU A 321 -4.55 0.65 4.47
C LEU A 321 -5.66 -0.40 4.55
N THR A 322 -6.01 -0.81 5.75
CA THR A 322 -7.11 -1.76 5.97
C THR A 322 -8.11 -1.13 6.94
N ILE A 323 -9.36 -0.96 6.49
CA ILE A 323 -10.46 -0.44 7.31
C ILE A 323 -11.53 -1.52 7.39
N SER A 324 -11.62 -2.21 8.52
CA SER A 324 -12.60 -3.29 8.71
C SER A 324 -13.97 -2.79 9.19
N ASP A 325 -14.94 -3.70 9.22
CA ASP A 325 -16.20 -3.56 9.97
C ASP A 325 -17.11 -2.37 9.57
N LEU A 326 -17.01 -1.91 8.32
CA LEU A 326 -17.83 -0.81 7.83
C LEU A 326 -19.30 -1.26 7.63
N PRO A 327 -20.28 -0.58 8.28
CA PRO A 327 -21.68 -0.87 8.10
C PRO A 327 -22.12 -0.72 6.63
N THR A 328 -23.00 -1.60 6.17
CA THR A 328 -23.66 -1.45 4.87
C THR A 328 -24.80 -0.44 4.95
N ASN A 329 -25.29 0.01 3.80
CA ASN A 329 -26.36 1.00 3.63
C ASN A 329 -26.05 2.36 4.28
N THR A 330 -24.76 2.68 4.40
CA THR A 330 -24.23 3.96 4.89
C THR A 330 -23.17 4.48 3.92
N GLU A 331 -23.06 5.81 3.85
CA GLU A 331 -21.98 6.48 3.13
C GLU A 331 -20.82 6.73 4.11
N HIS A 332 -19.65 6.20 3.78
CA HIS A 332 -18.42 6.36 4.55
C HIS A 332 -17.55 7.41 3.88
N THR A 333 -17.28 8.52 4.57
CA THR A 333 -16.35 9.54 4.06
C THR A 333 -14.94 9.20 4.50
N ILE A 334 -14.07 8.91 3.53
CA ILE A 334 -12.65 8.64 3.71
C ILE A 334 -11.89 9.93 3.40
N ARG A 335 -11.12 10.39 4.37
CA ARG A 335 -10.32 11.62 4.29
C ARG A 335 -8.88 11.28 4.03
N VAL A 336 -8.33 11.89 2.99
CA VAL A 336 -6.94 11.69 2.59
C VAL A 336 -6.23 13.01 2.41
N LYS A 337 -4.92 13.05 2.56
CA LYS A 337 -4.11 14.22 2.24
C LYS A 337 -3.10 13.86 1.18
N LYS A 338 -2.82 14.77 0.26
CA LYS A 338 -1.73 14.55 -0.68
C LYS A 338 -0.44 14.46 0.11
N THR A 339 0.31 13.38 -0.08
CA THR A 339 1.65 13.23 0.50
C THR A 339 2.71 13.76 -0.42
N GLY A 340 3.78 14.21 0.20
CA GLY A 340 4.88 14.86 -0.48
C GLY A 340 5.42 15.96 0.41
N TYR A 341 6.44 16.62 -0.10
CA TYR A 341 7.06 17.73 0.58
C TYR A 341 6.14 18.95 0.45
N ASP A 342 5.55 19.37 1.56
CA ASP A 342 5.18 20.77 1.68
C ASP A 342 6.48 21.58 1.59
N LEU A 343 6.45 22.65 0.78
CA LEU A 343 7.59 23.54 0.69
C LEU A 343 7.59 24.42 1.92
N THR A 344 8.54 24.17 2.79
CA THR A 344 8.73 24.97 4.00
C THR A 344 9.87 25.96 3.79
N TYR A 345 9.67 27.22 4.17
CA TYR A 345 10.72 28.23 4.19
C TYR A 345 10.74 28.91 5.56
N MET A 346 11.94 29.20 6.06
CA MET A 346 12.12 30.11 7.19
C MET A 346 12.23 31.53 6.62
N TYR A 347 11.36 32.42 7.05
CA TYR A 347 11.27 33.79 6.55
C TYR A 347 11.43 34.76 7.72
N LYS A 348 12.38 35.69 7.63
CA LYS A 348 12.64 36.64 8.71
C LYS A 348 11.71 37.85 8.59
N ILE A 349 10.85 38.06 9.57
CA ILE A 349 9.88 39.15 9.62
C ILE A 349 9.40 39.37 11.06
N ASP A 350 9.28 40.64 11.47
CA ASP A 350 8.73 41.01 12.79
C ASP A 350 7.19 41.02 12.71
N LEU A 351 6.51 39.96 13.18
CA LEU A 351 5.05 39.90 13.14
C LEU A 351 4.35 40.93 14.05
N ASN A 352 5.09 41.65 14.90
CA ASN A 352 4.55 42.71 15.74
C ASN A 352 4.44 44.05 15.02
N ASP A 353 5.03 44.19 13.83
CA ASP A 353 4.90 45.40 13.02
C ASP A 353 3.42 45.55 12.57
N PRO A 354 2.71 46.60 13.03
CA PRO A 354 1.32 46.81 12.68
C PRO A 354 1.08 47.04 11.19
N GLU A 355 2.12 47.40 10.42
CA GLU A 355 2.03 47.57 8.96
C GLU A 355 1.83 46.24 8.23
N LEU A 356 2.26 45.11 8.82
CA LEU A 356 2.21 43.78 8.19
C LEU A 356 0.85 43.08 8.26
N LYS A 357 -0.13 43.67 8.96
CA LYS A 357 -1.43 43.00 9.22
C LYS A 357 -2.17 42.58 7.94
N ASN A 358 -1.91 43.25 6.82
CA ASN A 358 -2.54 42.98 5.53
C ASN A 358 -1.57 42.36 4.52
N ASP A 359 -0.35 42.06 4.94
CA ASP A 359 0.69 41.58 4.06
C ASP A 359 0.50 40.08 3.80
N THR A 360 0.91 39.66 2.61
CA THR A 360 0.77 38.27 2.18
C THR A 360 2.03 37.79 1.48
N VAL A 361 2.32 36.50 1.59
CA VAL A 361 3.37 35.85 0.83
C VAL A 361 2.75 34.87 -0.15
N THR A 362 3.01 35.08 -1.44
CA THR A 362 2.44 34.31 -2.54
C THR A 362 3.53 33.52 -3.26
N LEU A 363 3.34 32.20 -3.38
CA LEU A 363 4.10 31.37 -4.31
C LEU A 363 3.26 31.19 -5.57
N ILE A 364 3.75 31.67 -6.72
CA ILE A 364 3.02 31.66 -7.99
C ILE A 364 3.86 31.03 -9.10
N SER A 365 3.24 30.22 -9.95
CA SER A 365 3.88 29.69 -11.16
C SER A 365 3.99 30.76 -12.24
N ASP A 366 5.07 30.78 -13.01
CA ASP A 366 5.30 31.75 -14.11
C ASP A 366 4.17 31.76 -15.18
N ASP A 367 3.45 30.65 -15.34
CA ASP A 367 2.31 30.53 -16.26
C ASP A 367 0.96 30.94 -15.64
N ASN A 368 0.96 31.42 -14.39
CA ASN A 368 -0.20 31.80 -13.58
C ASN A 368 -1.30 30.74 -13.50
N THR A 369 -0.97 29.46 -13.68
CA THR A 369 -1.94 28.36 -13.56
C THR A 369 -2.05 27.80 -12.15
N TRP A 370 -1.09 28.15 -11.29
CA TRP A 370 -1.05 27.74 -9.89
C TRP A 370 -0.54 28.90 -9.04
N GLU A 371 -1.19 29.12 -7.92
CA GLU A 371 -0.88 30.17 -6.96
C GLU A 371 -1.28 29.70 -5.56
N TYR A 372 -0.49 30.06 -4.56
CA TYR A 372 -0.83 29.85 -3.17
C TYR A 372 -0.36 31.02 -2.31
N THR A 373 -1.30 31.64 -1.61
CA THR A 373 -1.08 32.83 -0.79
C THR A 373 -1.24 32.50 0.69
N LEU A 374 -0.25 32.91 1.48
CA LEU A 374 -0.23 32.86 2.93
C LEU A 374 -0.39 34.29 3.46
N PRO A 375 -1.45 34.61 4.20
CA PRO A 375 -1.54 35.90 4.87
C PRO A 375 -0.64 35.88 6.12
N LEU A 376 0.16 36.93 6.32
CA LEU A 376 1.18 36.94 7.37
C LEU A 376 0.59 36.96 8.79
N ASN A 377 -0.63 37.48 8.95
CA ASN A 377 -1.36 37.49 10.21
C ASN A 377 -1.79 36.10 10.71
N ASP A 378 -1.84 35.09 9.85
CA ASP A 378 -2.19 33.71 10.20
C ASP A 378 -0.94 32.88 10.55
N LEU A 379 0.26 33.46 10.45
CA LEU A 379 1.51 32.77 10.74
C LEU A 379 1.89 32.86 12.21
N GLN A 380 2.67 31.87 12.67
CA GLN A 380 3.23 31.84 14.02
C GLN A 380 4.75 31.97 13.94
N GLU A 381 5.31 32.81 14.82
CA GLU A 381 6.75 32.85 15.07
C GLU A 381 7.23 31.51 15.63
N VAL A 382 8.30 31.00 15.04
CA VAL A 382 9.00 29.78 15.49
C VAL A 382 10.23 30.14 16.31
N GLU A 383 10.91 31.23 15.94
CA GLU A 383 12.00 31.88 16.67
C GLU A 383 11.83 33.41 16.55
N GLU A 384 12.61 34.20 17.30
CA GLU A 384 12.52 35.68 17.28
C GLU A 384 12.64 36.21 15.85
N ASP A 385 11.59 36.89 15.37
CA ASP A 385 11.42 37.38 14.00
C ASP A 385 11.47 36.32 12.90
N TRP A 386 11.30 35.03 13.21
CA TRP A 386 11.37 33.95 12.22
C TRP A 386 10.03 33.23 12.13
N VAL A 387 9.42 33.29 10.96
CA VAL A 387 8.18 32.58 10.66
C VAL A 387 8.42 31.42 9.70
N ARG A 388 7.57 30.41 9.82
CA ARG A 388 7.59 29.25 8.93
C ARG A 388 6.52 29.38 7.85
N LEU A 389 6.93 29.61 6.62
CA LEU A 389 6.06 29.57 5.45
C LEU A 389 5.88 28.12 5.01
N THR A 390 4.65 27.63 4.90
CA THR A 390 4.37 26.26 4.44
C THR A 390 3.44 26.30 3.23
N PHE A 391 3.95 25.93 2.08
CA PHE A 391 3.20 25.85 0.83
C PHE A 391 2.92 24.39 0.47
N PRO A 392 1.73 24.06 -0.06
CA PRO A 392 1.50 22.74 -0.62
C PRO A 392 2.45 22.48 -1.79
N SER A 393 2.82 21.21 -1.99
CA SER A 393 3.68 20.78 -3.10
C SER A 393 3.18 21.32 -4.46
N PRO A 394 3.93 22.21 -5.12
CA PRO A 394 3.48 22.83 -6.34
C PRO A 394 3.58 21.87 -7.54
N PRO A 395 2.88 22.16 -8.65
CA PRO A 395 3.01 21.38 -9.88
C PRO A 395 4.45 21.26 -10.39
N LYS A 396 4.85 20.03 -10.76
CA LYS A 396 6.19 19.76 -11.28
C LYS A 396 6.44 20.40 -12.65
N LYS A 397 7.72 20.54 -13.00
CA LYS A 397 8.20 21.03 -14.31
C LYS A 397 7.73 22.45 -14.64
N LYS A 398 7.45 23.23 -13.61
CA LYS A 398 7.16 24.66 -13.72
C LYS A 398 8.23 25.44 -13.01
N LYS A 399 8.20 26.75 -13.23
CA LYS A 399 9.02 27.73 -12.54
C LYS A 399 8.11 28.58 -11.65
N TYR A 400 8.65 29.02 -10.53
CA TYR A 400 7.91 29.67 -9.48
C TYR A 400 8.61 30.93 -9.00
N SER A 401 7.81 31.91 -8.62
CA SER A 401 8.26 33.11 -7.94
C SER A 401 7.60 33.17 -6.56
N LEU A 402 8.36 33.56 -5.56
CA LEU A 402 7.87 33.80 -4.20
C LEU A 402 7.86 35.31 -3.97
N ILE A 403 6.69 35.85 -3.67
CA ILE A 403 6.42 37.28 -3.68
C ILE A 403 5.85 37.67 -2.33
N HIS A 404 6.49 38.61 -1.64
CA HIS A 404 5.91 39.30 -0.51
C HIS A 404 5.11 40.50 -1.05
N ASN A 405 3.81 40.50 -0.83
CA ASN A 405 2.91 41.61 -1.19
C ASN A 405 2.64 42.42 0.08
N PRO A 406 3.36 43.54 0.29
CA PRO A 406 3.03 44.45 1.37
C PRO A 406 1.69 45.10 1.04
N GLY A 407 0.71 45.00 1.94
CA GLY A 407 -0.64 45.48 1.70
C GLY A 407 -0.68 46.98 1.36
N GLY A 408 -1.77 47.42 0.73
CA GLY A 408 -1.96 48.82 0.32
C GLY A 408 -1.34 49.16 -1.04
N ASP A 409 -0.83 50.38 -1.19
CA ASP A 409 -0.23 50.88 -2.44
C ASP A 409 1.30 50.63 -2.52
N LYS A 410 1.85 49.80 -1.63
CA LYS A 410 3.28 49.44 -1.63
C LYS A 410 3.57 48.45 -2.77
N GLU A 411 4.77 48.52 -3.34
CA GLU A 411 5.18 47.61 -4.42
C GLU A 411 5.47 46.20 -3.89
N ALA A 412 5.11 45.18 -4.67
CA ALA A 412 5.39 43.79 -4.35
C ALA A 412 6.90 43.49 -4.42
N LEU A 413 7.40 42.72 -3.45
CA LEU A 413 8.80 42.37 -3.31
C LEU A 413 9.00 40.90 -3.71
N PHE A 414 9.89 40.65 -4.67
CA PHE A 414 10.25 39.29 -5.05
C PHE A 414 11.33 38.75 -4.11
N ILE A 415 10.99 37.67 -3.40
CA ILE A 415 11.93 36.91 -2.58
C ILE A 415 12.83 36.06 -3.49
N PHE A 416 12.23 35.43 -4.50
CA PHE A 416 12.93 34.85 -5.64
C PHE A 416 12.03 34.85 -6.88
N GLU A 417 12.67 34.80 -8.04
CA GLU A 417 11.99 34.82 -9.35
C GLU A 417 12.30 33.56 -10.15
N SER A 418 11.26 32.99 -10.77
CA SER A 418 11.36 31.98 -11.82
C SER A 418 12.27 30.78 -11.47
N LEU A 419 12.24 30.33 -10.22
CA LEU A 419 12.98 29.14 -9.78
C LEU A 419 12.28 27.86 -10.27
N PRO A 420 13.01 26.92 -10.90
CA PRO A 420 12.48 25.60 -11.21
C PRO A 420 11.93 24.87 -9.97
N GLU A 421 10.85 24.11 -10.12
CA GLU A 421 10.21 23.37 -9.00
C GLU A 421 11.17 22.45 -8.23
N ASP A 422 12.10 21.81 -8.92
CA ASP A 422 13.11 20.95 -8.31
C ASP A 422 14.13 21.74 -7.48
N HIS A 423 14.34 23.03 -7.78
CA HIS A 423 15.20 23.93 -7.00
C HIS A 423 14.50 24.47 -5.74
N LEU A 424 13.16 24.51 -5.71
CA LEU A 424 12.40 24.92 -4.52
C LEU A 424 12.65 24.00 -3.32
N ARG A 425 13.10 22.76 -3.58
CA ARG A 425 13.30 21.72 -2.57
C ARG A 425 14.65 21.80 -1.84
N TYR A 426 15.65 22.45 -2.43
CA TYR A 426 17.02 22.45 -1.91
C TYR A 426 17.35 23.63 -0.99
N ASP A 427 16.51 24.67 -1.02
CA ASP A 427 16.73 25.95 -0.34
C ASP A 427 15.80 26.13 0.87
N VAL A 428 15.34 25.04 1.48
CA VAL A 428 14.43 25.00 2.66
C VAL A 428 15.05 25.69 3.89
N THR A 429 16.34 26.04 3.84
CA THR A 429 17.04 26.86 4.83
C THR A 429 17.76 28.06 4.21
N LYS A 430 17.25 28.64 3.12
CA LYS A 430 17.59 30.03 2.83
C LYS A 430 16.95 30.89 3.90
N VAL A 431 17.80 31.37 4.80
CA VAL A 431 17.57 32.53 5.65
C VAL A 431 17.24 33.68 4.70
N LEU A 432 15.95 33.95 4.52
CA LEU A 432 15.48 35.09 3.75
C LEU A 432 15.47 36.30 4.69
N GLU A 433 16.55 37.09 4.66
CA GLU A 433 16.62 38.34 5.41
C GLU A 433 15.91 39.44 4.61
N SER A 434 14.95 40.12 5.22
CA SER A 434 14.25 41.28 4.63
C SER A 434 15.22 42.38 4.20
N ASP A 435 16.33 42.53 4.94
CA ASP A 435 17.28 43.64 4.82
C ASP A 435 18.14 43.55 3.55
N MET A 436 18.09 42.42 2.84
CA MET A 436 18.80 42.25 1.56
C MET A 436 18.13 42.94 0.38
N PHE A 437 16.92 43.48 0.55
CA PHE A 437 16.09 43.99 -0.54
C PHE A 437 15.66 45.46 -0.38
N ALA A 438 16.19 46.17 0.62
CA ALA A 438 15.93 47.59 0.89
C ALA A 438 16.96 48.53 0.22
#